data_AF-A0A955YDX4-F1
#
_entry.id   AF-A0A955YDX4-F1
#
_cell.length_a   1.000
_cell.length_b   1.000
_cell.length_c   1.000
_cell.angle_alpha   90.00
_cell.angle_beta   90.00
_cell.angle_gamma   90.00
#
_symmetry.space_group_name_H-M   'P 1'
#
loop_
_entity.id
_entity.type
_entity.pdbx_description
1 polymer ?
#
loop_
_entity_poly.entity_id
_entity_poly.type
_entity_poly.pdbx_seq_one_letter_code
_entity_poly.pdbx_strand_id
1 'polypeptide(L)'
;MTISLRPIRVAALPILATLGLAAAPSLAGAQADAGCDLCHGEVELLRQHVPSLAEAQRLTVSSGTILASAHADQSCGDCHTGYGRWPHPDNGTTETCVSCHEEQSALWESGLHAHPRLDELEPADCVACHGLHEILTLDDLREDDGIRAMNAGCVACHETQALGPDDPHADTVSCASCHAPHATLDVDDEAAGVAPRVQPETC
;
A
#
# COMPACT_ATOMS: atom_id res chain seq x y z
N MET A 1 -3.33 -52.31 64.52
CA MET A 1 -3.56 -51.94 63.11
C MET A 1 -2.63 -50.76 62.81
N THR A 2 -1.45 -51.02 62.24
CA THR A 2 -0.41 -50.02 61.98
C THR A 2 -0.61 -49.39 60.61
N ILE A 3 -0.97 -48.10 60.57
CA ILE A 3 -1.13 -47.35 59.32
C ILE A 3 0.26 -46.86 58.88
N SER A 4 0.75 -47.44 57.78
CA SER A 4 1.99 -47.09 57.11
C SER A 4 1.75 -45.96 56.12
N LEU A 5 2.17 -44.73 56.43
CA LEU A 5 2.12 -43.60 55.51
C LEU A 5 3.35 -43.61 54.58
N ARG A 6 3.12 -43.74 53.28
CA ARG A 6 4.16 -43.59 52.25
C ARG A 6 4.32 -42.12 51.86
N PRO A 7 5.55 -41.61 51.71
CA PRO A 7 5.78 -40.23 51.29
C PRO A 7 5.41 -40.04 49.81
N ILE A 8 4.61 -39.01 49.53
CA ILE A 8 4.24 -38.57 48.18
C ILE A 8 5.46 -37.86 47.58
N ARG A 9 6.01 -38.39 46.49
CA ARG A 9 7.06 -37.74 45.71
C ARG A 9 6.41 -36.80 44.70
N VAL A 10 6.52 -35.50 44.92
CA VAL A 10 6.13 -34.47 43.94
C VAL A 10 7.27 -34.38 42.92
N ALA A 11 7.01 -34.83 41.68
CA ALA A 11 7.93 -34.63 40.57
C ALA A 11 7.80 -33.18 40.07
N ALA A 12 8.85 -32.38 40.23
CA ALA A 12 8.93 -31.05 39.65
C ALA A 12 9.16 -31.18 38.14
N LEU A 13 8.14 -30.86 37.33
CA LEU A 13 8.32 -30.69 35.88
C LEU A 13 8.93 -29.30 35.62
N PRO A 14 10.03 -29.20 34.85
CA PRO A 14 10.60 -27.91 34.48
C PRO A 14 9.68 -27.22 33.48
N ILE A 15 9.23 -26.01 33.82
CA ILE A 15 8.54 -25.11 32.89
C ILE A 15 9.61 -24.59 31.92
N LEU A 16 9.66 -25.17 30.71
CA LEU A 16 10.42 -24.58 29.61
C LEU A 16 9.66 -23.33 29.14
N ALA A 17 10.16 -22.16 29.54
CA ALA A 17 9.75 -20.90 28.94
C ALA A 17 10.28 -20.85 27.50
N THR A 18 9.42 -21.15 26.54
CA THR A 18 9.70 -20.90 25.12
C THR A 18 9.68 -19.40 24.91
N LEU A 19 10.86 -18.79 24.90
CA LEU A 19 11.05 -17.40 24.51
C LEU A 19 10.66 -17.28 23.03
N GLY A 20 9.46 -16.78 22.77
CA GLY A 20 8.98 -16.51 21.42
C GLY A 20 9.90 -15.47 20.78
N LEU A 21 10.59 -15.88 19.71
CA LEU A 21 11.40 -14.99 18.89
C LEU A 21 10.44 -14.09 18.11
N ALA A 22 10.08 -12.94 18.67
CA ALA A 22 9.46 -11.89 17.90
C ALA A 22 10.48 -11.44 16.84
N ALA A 23 10.11 -11.48 15.56
CA ALA A 23 10.93 -10.97 14.48
C ALA A 23 11.11 -9.47 14.69
N ALA A 24 12.24 -9.07 15.25
CA ALA A 24 12.63 -7.67 15.27
C ALA A 24 12.95 -7.25 13.82
N PRO A 25 12.48 -6.08 13.36
CA PRO A 25 12.85 -5.59 12.04
C PRO A 25 14.38 -5.56 11.89
N SER A 26 14.87 -5.95 10.72
CA SER A 26 16.31 -6.07 10.47
C SER A 26 16.98 -4.70 10.63
N LEU A 27 17.93 -4.61 11.58
CA LEU A 27 18.76 -3.42 11.81
C LEU A 27 19.39 -2.89 10.50
N ALA A 28 19.68 -3.74 9.52
CA ALA A 28 20.29 -3.35 8.25
C ALA A 28 19.44 -2.39 7.40
N GLY A 29 18.11 -2.59 7.32
CA GLY A 29 17.22 -1.73 6.53
C GLY A 29 17.13 -0.33 7.12
N ALA A 30 16.93 -0.25 8.44
CA ALA A 30 16.87 1.02 9.17
C ALA A 30 18.15 1.87 9.06
N GLN A 31 19.32 1.26 8.86
CA GLN A 31 20.56 2.01 8.59
C GLN A 31 20.67 2.51 7.14
N ALA A 32 20.12 1.77 6.17
CA ALA A 32 20.13 2.17 4.77
C ALA A 32 19.23 3.41 4.54
N ASP A 33 18.04 3.39 5.12
CA ASP A 33 17.05 4.46 4.97
C ASP A 33 17.48 5.76 5.67
N ALA A 34 18.20 5.63 6.78
CA ALA A 34 18.75 6.79 7.49
C ALA A 34 19.66 7.65 6.59
N GLY A 35 20.32 7.08 5.58
CA GLY A 35 21.13 7.84 4.62
C GLY A 35 20.29 8.64 3.63
N CYS A 36 19.16 8.10 3.20
CA CYS A 36 18.21 8.75 2.30
C CYS A 36 17.51 9.90 3.03
N ASP A 37 17.05 9.67 4.25
CA ASP A 37 16.33 10.64 5.08
C ASP A 37 17.14 11.91 5.38
N LEU A 38 18.48 11.83 5.42
CA LEU A 38 19.32 13.00 5.66
C LEU A 38 19.01 14.15 4.72
N CYS A 39 18.67 13.86 3.46
CA CYS A 39 18.22 14.86 2.50
C CYS A 39 16.73 14.73 2.26
N HIS A 40 16.24 13.53 1.95
CA HIS A 40 14.84 13.31 1.55
C HIS A 40 13.83 13.53 2.68
N GLY A 41 14.24 13.49 3.95
CA GLY A 41 13.36 13.83 5.07
C GLY A 41 13.23 15.34 5.34
N GLU A 42 14.07 16.19 4.74
CA GLU A 42 14.22 17.59 5.14
C GLU A 42 14.14 18.56 3.93
N VAL A 43 12.94 19.07 3.66
CA VAL A 43 12.65 19.96 2.50
C VAL A 43 13.58 21.17 2.42
N GLU A 44 13.95 21.76 3.57
CA GLU A 44 14.80 22.95 3.65
C GLU A 44 16.27 22.67 3.33
N LEU A 45 16.71 21.43 3.51
CA LEU A 45 18.03 20.98 3.06
C LEU A 45 17.99 20.64 1.58
N LEU A 46 16.98 19.89 1.13
CA LEU A 46 16.80 19.55 -0.28
C LEU A 46 16.74 20.78 -1.19
N ARG A 47 16.01 21.84 -0.81
CA ARG A 47 15.88 23.06 -1.62
C ARG A 47 17.20 23.79 -1.91
N GLN A 48 18.28 23.46 -1.20
CA GLN A 48 19.62 24.01 -1.46
C GLN A 48 20.33 23.27 -2.61
N HIS A 49 19.81 22.10 -2.99
CA HIS A 49 20.40 21.18 -3.97
C HIS A 49 19.50 20.90 -5.18
N VAL A 50 18.29 21.46 -5.21
CA VAL A 50 17.34 21.32 -6.33
C VAL A 50 16.87 22.68 -6.86
N PRO A 51 16.35 22.77 -8.10
CA PRO A 51 16.06 24.04 -8.77
C PRO A 51 14.96 24.90 -8.13
N SER A 52 14.07 24.30 -7.33
CA SER A 52 12.91 25.00 -6.74
C SER A 52 12.38 24.36 -5.47
N LEU A 53 11.63 25.12 -4.67
CA LEU A 53 10.91 24.60 -3.50
C LEU A 53 9.88 23.52 -3.91
N ALA A 54 9.19 23.71 -5.03
CA ALA A 54 8.23 22.74 -5.53
C ALA A 54 8.88 21.39 -5.88
N GLU A 55 10.12 21.42 -6.38
CA GLU A 55 10.89 20.19 -6.60
C GLU A 55 11.38 19.57 -5.29
N ALA A 56 11.82 20.38 -4.33
CA ALA A 56 12.20 19.89 -3.01
C ALA A 56 11.02 19.19 -2.33
N GLN A 57 9.82 19.78 -2.36
CA GLN A 57 8.60 19.21 -1.77
C GLN A 57 8.25 17.86 -2.39
N ARG A 58 8.34 17.71 -3.72
CA ARG A 58 8.06 16.45 -4.42
C ARG A 58 9.07 15.35 -4.09
N LEU A 59 10.31 15.72 -3.79
CA LEU A 59 11.38 14.79 -3.43
C LEU A 59 11.49 14.56 -1.92
N THR A 60 10.68 15.25 -1.11
CA THR A 60 10.70 15.09 0.34
C THR A 60 9.80 13.92 0.73
N VAL A 61 10.41 12.84 1.22
CA VAL A 61 9.78 11.65 1.76
C VAL A 61 10.62 11.15 2.93
N SER A 62 9.97 10.74 4.01
CA SER A 62 10.65 10.12 5.15
C SER A 62 10.50 8.61 5.11
N SER A 63 11.50 7.87 5.59
CA SER A 63 11.40 6.44 5.84
C SER A 63 10.20 6.07 6.73
N GLY A 64 9.80 6.97 7.64
CA GLY A 64 8.60 6.83 8.45
C GLY A 64 7.30 6.72 7.65
N THR A 65 7.25 7.33 6.47
CA THR A 65 6.11 7.22 5.55
C THR A 65 5.97 5.80 5.01
N ILE A 66 7.08 5.21 4.57
CA ILE A 66 7.13 3.82 4.09
C ILE A 66 6.83 2.84 5.23
N LEU A 67 7.42 3.07 6.41
CA LEU A 67 7.19 2.26 7.60
C LEU A 67 5.72 2.22 8.05
N ALA A 68 4.95 3.27 7.72
CA ALA A 68 3.52 3.35 8.01
C ALA A 68 2.63 2.82 6.87
N SER A 69 3.21 2.35 5.76
CA SER A 69 2.51 1.87 4.57
C SER A 69 2.40 0.35 4.53
N ALA A 70 1.71 -0.18 3.51
CA ALA A 70 1.72 -1.60 3.15
C ALA A 70 3.12 -2.16 2.85
N HIS A 71 4.08 -1.29 2.55
CA HIS A 71 5.48 -1.64 2.29
C HIS A 71 6.38 -1.40 3.51
N ALA A 72 5.86 -1.51 4.73
CA ALA A 72 6.64 -1.29 5.97
C ALA A 72 7.92 -2.13 6.11
N ASP A 73 7.99 -3.28 5.42
CA ASP A 73 9.16 -4.15 5.39
C ASP A 73 10.16 -3.83 4.27
N GLN A 74 9.87 -2.82 3.44
CA GLN A 74 10.76 -2.35 2.38
C GLN A 74 11.56 -1.13 2.83
N SER A 75 12.74 -0.99 2.24
CA SER A 75 13.66 0.14 2.35
C SER A 75 13.64 0.99 1.08
N CYS A 76 14.17 2.21 1.14
CA CYS A 76 14.30 3.09 -0.03
C CYS A 76 15.04 2.39 -1.18
N GLY A 77 16.05 1.57 -0.85
CA GLY A 77 16.89 0.86 -1.82
C GLY A 77 16.22 -0.33 -2.50
N ASP A 78 15.12 -0.84 -1.96
CA ASP A 78 14.37 -1.95 -2.57
C ASP A 78 13.60 -1.49 -3.82
N CYS A 79 13.20 -0.22 -3.85
CA CYS A 79 12.61 0.40 -5.05
C CYS A 79 13.60 1.30 -5.79
N HIS A 80 14.44 2.08 -5.10
CA HIS A 80 15.36 3.03 -5.73
C HIS A 80 16.80 2.51 -5.71
N THR A 81 17.24 1.94 -6.83
CA THR A 81 18.60 1.41 -6.96
C THR A 81 19.54 2.43 -7.59
N GLY A 82 20.83 2.37 -7.26
CA GLY A 82 21.86 3.24 -7.86
C GLY A 82 22.02 4.64 -7.24
N TYR A 83 21.17 5.02 -6.28
CA TYR A 83 21.21 6.34 -5.61
C TYR A 83 22.08 6.40 -4.33
N GLY A 84 22.77 5.31 -3.96
CA GLY A 84 23.48 5.20 -2.68
C GLY A 84 24.70 6.13 -2.45
N ARG A 85 24.99 7.08 -3.35
CA ARG A 85 26.04 8.09 -3.16
C ARG A 85 25.58 9.47 -3.64
N TRP A 86 26.12 10.52 -3.03
CA TRP A 86 25.96 11.92 -3.46
C TRP A 86 27.27 12.46 -4.08
N PRO A 87 27.22 13.25 -5.17
CA PRO A 87 26.07 13.49 -6.05
C PRO A 87 25.48 12.21 -6.62
N HIS A 88 24.15 12.16 -6.72
CA HIS A 88 23.47 10.97 -7.25
C HIS A 88 23.94 10.68 -8.67
N PRO A 89 24.26 9.42 -8.99
CA PRO A 89 24.58 9.03 -10.36
C PRO A 89 23.35 9.10 -11.27
N ASP A 90 23.57 9.47 -12.54
CA ASP A 90 22.50 9.50 -13.57
C ASP A 90 22.06 8.10 -14.06
N ASN A 91 22.47 7.03 -13.38
CA ASN A 91 22.15 5.65 -13.72
C ASN A 91 21.31 4.94 -12.64
N GLY A 92 20.73 5.71 -11.71
CA GLY A 92 19.76 5.16 -10.77
C GLY A 92 18.48 4.72 -11.49
N THR A 93 17.83 3.70 -10.95
CA THR A 93 16.56 3.18 -11.46
C THR A 93 15.56 3.06 -10.33
N THR A 94 14.28 3.14 -10.69
CA THR A 94 13.17 2.87 -9.78
C THR A 94 12.48 1.59 -10.26
N GLU A 95 12.35 0.62 -9.36
CA GLU A 95 11.57 -0.60 -9.59
C GLU A 95 10.11 -0.25 -9.85
N THR A 96 9.45 -1.04 -10.70
CA THR A 96 8.03 -0.87 -10.99
C THR A 96 7.20 -1.78 -10.09
N CYS A 97 5.94 -1.42 -9.84
CA CYS A 97 5.03 -2.26 -9.06
C CYS A 97 4.95 -3.70 -9.62
N VAL A 98 5.01 -3.83 -10.94
CA VAL A 98 4.88 -5.10 -11.68
C VAL A 98 6.01 -6.07 -11.37
N SER A 99 7.21 -5.61 -10.96
CA SER A 99 8.32 -6.51 -10.64
C SER A 99 8.01 -7.44 -9.44
N CYS A 100 7.06 -7.04 -8.59
CA CYS A 100 6.57 -7.84 -7.46
C CYS A 100 5.07 -8.16 -7.54
N HIS A 101 4.26 -7.33 -8.20
CA HIS A 101 2.80 -7.43 -8.30
C HIS A 101 2.34 -7.87 -9.70
N GLU A 102 2.95 -8.93 -10.24
CA GLU A 102 2.66 -9.44 -11.59
C GLU A 102 1.18 -9.84 -11.74
N GLU A 103 0.59 -10.49 -10.74
CA GLU A 103 -0.81 -10.94 -10.78
C GLU A 103 -1.78 -9.74 -10.84
N GLN A 104 -1.57 -8.74 -9.99
CA GLN A 104 -2.41 -7.53 -9.98
C GLN A 104 -2.23 -6.73 -11.27
N SER A 105 -1.01 -6.68 -11.82
CA SER A 105 -0.74 -6.06 -13.12
C SER A 105 -1.50 -6.76 -14.24
N ALA A 106 -1.48 -8.10 -14.28
CA ALA A 106 -2.18 -8.87 -15.30
C ALA A 106 -3.71 -8.69 -15.23
N LEU A 107 -4.26 -8.57 -14.01
CA LEU A 107 -5.67 -8.21 -13.83
C LEU A 107 -5.93 -6.79 -14.36
N TRP A 108 -5.09 -5.82 -14.00
CA TRP A 108 -5.25 -4.41 -14.42
C TRP A 108 -5.21 -4.27 -15.93
N GLU A 109 -4.29 -4.97 -16.60
CA GLU A 109 -4.18 -5.05 -18.06
C GLU A 109 -5.46 -5.61 -18.72
N SER A 110 -6.24 -6.44 -18.03
CA SER A 110 -7.51 -6.96 -18.56
C SER A 110 -8.67 -5.97 -18.46
N GLY A 111 -8.53 -4.91 -17.65
CA GLY A 111 -9.56 -3.91 -17.40
C GLY A 111 -9.49 -2.70 -18.34
N LEU A 112 -10.52 -1.86 -18.27
CA LEU A 112 -10.60 -0.64 -19.09
C LEU A 112 -9.60 0.45 -18.69
N HIS A 113 -9.15 0.48 -17.43
CA HIS A 113 -8.20 1.49 -16.99
C HIS A 113 -6.80 1.33 -17.60
N ALA A 114 -6.44 0.13 -18.07
CA ALA A 114 -5.25 -0.09 -18.88
C ALA A 114 -5.44 0.28 -20.36
N HIS A 115 -6.70 0.33 -20.82
CA HIS A 115 -7.07 0.46 -22.23
C HIS A 115 -8.25 1.43 -22.40
N PRO A 116 -8.06 2.73 -22.12
CA PRO A 116 -9.13 3.71 -22.21
C PRO A 116 -9.69 3.79 -23.64
N ARG A 117 -11.01 3.94 -23.75
CA ARG A 117 -11.74 3.98 -25.05
C ARG A 117 -11.73 5.35 -25.73
N LEU A 118 -11.31 6.39 -25.03
CA LEU A 118 -11.20 7.74 -25.56
C LEU A 118 -9.74 7.98 -25.93
N ASP A 119 -9.51 8.32 -27.20
CA ASP A 119 -8.16 8.48 -27.77
C ASP A 119 -7.31 9.54 -27.06
N GLU A 120 -7.93 10.44 -26.27
CA GLU A 120 -7.24 11.47 -25.50
C GLU A 120 -6.95 11.09 -24.03
N LEU A 121 -7.37 9.91 -23.56
CA LEU A 121 -7.12 9.46 -22.19
C LEU A 121 -5.91 8.54 -22.13
N GLU A 122 -5.01 8.87 -21.20
CA GLU A 122 -3.91 7.98 -20.83
C GLU A 122 -4.42 6.86 -19.90
N PRO A 123 -3.83 5.65 -19.96
CA PRO A 123 -4.09 4.61 -18.98
C PRO A 123 -3.81 5.08 -17.55
N ALA A 124 -4.66 4.70 -16.60
CA ALA A 124 -4.44 4.98 -15.19
C ALA A 124 -3.45 3.97 -14.62
N ASP A 125 -2.30 4.42 -14.09
CA ASP A 125 -1.30 3.54 -13.51
C ASP A 125 -1.66 3.10 -12.08
N CYS A 126 -0.79 2.27 -11.47
CA CYS A 126 -0.98 1.79 -10.10
C CYS A 126 -1.08 2.94 -9.08
N VAL A 127 -0.35 4.03 -9.33
CA VAL A 127 -0.20 5.19 -8.44
C VAL A 127 -1.45 6.05 -8.45
N ALA A 128 -2.16 6.12 -9.59
CA ALA A 128 -3.39 6.88 -9.73
C ALA A 128 -4.46 6.49 -8.70
N CYS A 129 -4.45 5.23 -8.22
CA CYS A 129 -5.37 4.75 -7.19
C CYS A 129 -4.70 4.52 -5.82
N HIS A 130 -3.48 3.99 -5.79
CA HIS A 130 -2.83 3.56 -4.54
C HIS A 130 -1.85 4.57 -3.94
N GLY A 131 -1.47 5.62 -4.68
CA GLY A 131 -0.37 6.51 -4.29
C GLY A 131 1.01 5.84 -4.46
N LEU A 132 2.02 6.37 -3.77
CA LEU A 132 3.42 5.92 -3.90
C LEU A 132 4.03 5.44 -2.58
N HIS A 133 4.36 6.36 -1.68
CA HIS A 133 5.11 6.04 -0.46
C HIS A 133 4.20 5.78 0.75
N GLU A 134 2.92 6.09 0.60
CA GLU A 134 1.87 6.07 1.61
C GLU A 134 0.76 5.06 1.25
N ILE A 135 1.13 4.00 0.52
CA ILE A 135 0.19 2.95 0.08
C ILE A 135 -0.47 2.32 1.31
N LEU A 136 -1.81 2.36 1.35
CA LEU A 136 -2.59 1.83 2.46
C LEU A 136 -2.54 0.31 2.52
N THR A 137 -2.58 -0.25 3.73
CA THR A 137 -2.73 -1.70 3.89
C THR A 137 -4.14 -2.14 3.50
N LEU A 138 -4.31 -3.45 3.25
CA LEU A 138 -5.62 -4.01 2.98
C LEU A 138 -6.58 -3.84 4.17
N ASP A 139 -6.06 -3.83 5.40
CA ASP A 139 -6.88 -3.60 6.59
C ASP A 139 -7.29 -2.13 6.69
N ASP A 140 -6.38 -1.19 6.43
CA ASP A 140 -6.72 0.24 6.40
C ASP A 140 -7.76 0.56 5.30
N LEU A 141 -7.66 -0.09 4.14
CA LEU A 141 -8.61 0.04 3.03
C LEU A 141 -10.03 -0.47 3.36
N ARG A 142 -10.21 -1.17 4.49
CA ARG A 142 -11.52 -1.61 4.98
C ARG A 142 -12.12 -0.65 6.01
N GLU A 143 -11.33 0.28 6.52
CA GLU A 143 -11.78 1.31 7.46
C GLU A 143 -12.29 2.54 6.69
N ASP A 144 -13.17 3.31 7.33
CA ASP A 144 -13.85 4.45 6.70
C ASP A 144 -12.87 5.45 6.05
N ASP A 145 -11.73 5.73 6.71
CA ASP A 145 -10.72 6.66 6.16
C ASP A 145 -10.01 6.08 4.93
N GLY A 146 -9.74 4.78 4.90
CA GLY A 146 -9.14 4.13 3.72
C GLY A 146 -10.12 4.00 2.56
N ILE A 147 -11.41 3.75 2.86
CA ILE A 147 -12.49 3.79 1.87
C ILE A 147 -12.57 5.18 1.23
N ARG A 148 -12.57 6.24 2.05
CA ARG A 148 -12.56 7.63 1.57
C ARG A 148 -11.34 7.92 0.71
N ALA A 149 -10.15 7.52 1.14
CA ALA A 149 -8.92 7.72 0.39
C ALA A 149 -8.94 7.01 -0.97
N MET A 150 -9.39 5.74 -1.01
CA MET A 150 -9.50 4.98 -2.26
C MET A 150 -10.54 5.59 -3.20
N ASN A 151 -11.70 5.99 -2.68
CA ASN A 151 -12.75 6.64 -3.47
C ASN A 151 -12.29 7.99 -4.04
N ALA A 152 -11.46 8.73 -3.29
CA ALA A 152 -10.85 9.98 -3.77
C ALA A 152 -10.03 9.76 -5.05
N GLY A 153 -9.32 8.63 -5.16
CA GLY A 153 -8.60 8.23 -6.38
C GLY A 153 -9.53 8.05 -7.58
N CYS A 154 -10.71 7.48 -7.37
CA CYS A 154 -11.71 7.32 -8.44
C CYS A 154 -12.26 8.68 -8.91
N VAL A 155 -12.68 9.54 -7.98
CA VAL A 155 -13.33 10.82 -8.30
C VAL A 155 -12.36 11.91 -8.74
N ALA A 156 -11.03 11.68 -8.64
CA ALA A 156 -10.02 12.54 -9.24
C ALA A 156 -10.13 12.61 -10.77
N CYS A 157 -10.67 11.55 -11.41
CA CYS A 157 -11.00 11.53 -12.84
C CYS A 157 -12.50 11.43 -13.09
N HIS A 158 -13.24 10.69 -12.26
CA HIS A 158 -14.69 10.54 -12.35
C HIS A 158 -15.42 11.57 -11.49
N GLU A 159 -15.13 12.86 -11.71
CA GLU A 159 -15.59 13.97 -10.86
C GLU A 159 -17.11 14.02 -10.65
N THR A 160 -17.90 13.58 -11.64
CA THR A 160 -19.37 13.57 -11.57
C THR A 160 -19.96 12.35 -10.86
N GLN A 161 -19.12 11.37 -10.52
CA GLN A 161 -19.55 10.09 -9.95
C GLN A 161 -19.37 10.04 -8.42
N ALA A 162 -18.98 11.15 -7.80
CA ALA A 162 -18.93 11.27 -6.35
C ALA A 162 -20.32 11.00 -5.75
N LEU A 163 -20.39 10.08 -4.79
CA LEU A 163 -21.62 9.81 -4.06
C LEU A 163 -22.02 11.04 -3.24
N GLY A 164 -23.30 11.39 -3.30
CA GLY A 164 -23.83 12.52 -2.54
C GLY A 164 -23.85 12.25 -1.04
N PRO A 165 -23.85 13.28 -0.19
CA PRO A 165 -23.84 13.11 1.27
C PRO A 165 -25.09 12.42 1.85
N ASP A 166 -26.19 12.39 1.09
CA ASP A 166 -27.42 11.69 1.46
C ASP A 166 -27.47 10.23 0.93
N ASP A 167 -26.47 9.80 0.16
CA ASP A 167 -26.39 8.42 -0.34
C ASP A 167 -25.93 7.49 0.80
N PRO A 168 -26.66 6.40 1.10
CA PRO A 168 -26.29 5.48 2.18
C PRO A 168 -24.97 4.74 1.96
N HIS A 169 -24.41 4.79 0.75
CA HIS A 169 -23.12 4.19 0.40
C HIS A 169 -21.95 5.17 0.55
N ALA A 170 -22.22 6.47 0.67
CA ALA A 170 -21.18 7.49 0.78
C ALA A 170 -20.30 7.21 2.00
N ASP A 171 -18.98 7.16 1.78
CA ASP A 171 -17.95 6.89 2.77
C ASP A 171 -18.03 5.54 3.51
N THR A 172 -18.96 4.65 3.14
CA THR A 172 -19.14 3.34 3.78
C THR A 172 -18.81 2.16 2.86
N VAL A 173 -18.73 2.39 1.56
CA VAL A 173 -18.29 1.37 0.58
C VAL A 173 -17.28 1.97 -0.39
N SER A 174 -16.33 1.15 -0.82
CA SER A 174 -15.40 1.55 -1.86
C SER A 174 -16.05 1.39 -3.23
N CYS A 175 -15.82 2.32 -4.17
CA CYS A 175 -16.22 2.15 -5.57
C CYS A 175 -15.75 0.80 -6.13
N ALA A 176 -14.55 0.37 -5.73
CA ALA A 176 -13.93 -0.87 -6.15
C ALA A 176 -14.66 -2.13 -5.67
N SER A 177 -15.46 -2.08 -4.59
CA SER A 177 -16.24 -3.24 -4.14
C SER A 177 -17.33 -3.62 -5.14
N CYS A 178 -17.80 -2.66 -5.94
CA CYS A 178 -18.81 -2.89 -6.98
C CYS A 178 -18.20 -2.93 -8.39
N HIS A 179 -17.13 -2.16 -8.63
CA HIS A 179 -16.52 -2.00 -9.95
C HIS A 179 -15.30 -2.91 -10.21
N ALA A 180 -14.98 -3.83 -9.30
CA ALA A 180 -13.78 -4.69 -9.29
C ALA A 180 -12.45 -3.90 -9.21
N PRO A 181 -11.61 -4.08 -8.18
CA PRO A 181 -10.47 -3.20 -7.85
C PRO A 181 -9.33 -3.17 -8.89
N HIS A 182 -9.09 -4.29 -9.58
CA HIS A 182 -7.99 -4.41 -10.54
C HIS A 182 -8.45 -4.95 -11.89
N ALA A 183 -9.75 -5.11 -12.13
CA ALA A 183 -10.26 -5.61 -13.41
C ALA A 183 -11.55 -4.88 -13.77
N THR A 184 -11.54 -3.55 -13.59
CA THR A 184 -12.71 -2.71 -13.83
C THR A 184 -13.16 -2.81 -15.28
N LEU A 185 -14.37 -3.31 -15.48
CA LEU A 185 -15.01 -3.44 -16.78
C LEU A 185 -15.84 -2.21 -17.12
N ASP A 186 -16.30 -2.15 -18.36
CA ASP A 186 -17.25 -1.13 -18.80
C ASP A 186 -18.56 -1.25 -18.02
N VAL A 187 -19.21 -0.11 -17.74
CA VAL A 187 -20.51 -0.10 -17.06
C VAL A 187 -21.62 -0.77 -17.88
N ASP A 188 -21.47 -0.81 -19.21
CA ASP A 188 -22.39 -1.49 -20.12
C ASP A 188 -22.00 -2.97 -20.36
N ASP A 189 -20.90 -3.46 -19.78
CA ASP A 189 -20.50 -4.86 -19.88
C ASP A 189 -21.42 -5.74 -19.03
N GLU A 190 -21.98 -6.81 -19.61
CA GLU A 190 -22.88 -7.71 -18.89
C GLU A 190 -22.19 -8.51 -17.76
N ALA A 191 -20.85 -8.58 -17.78
CA ALA A 191 -20.04 -9.22 -16.75
C ALA A 191 -19.52 -8.24 -15.68
N ALA A 192 -19.75 -6.94 -15.82
CA ALA A 192 -19.35 -5.97 -14.80
C ALA A 192 -20.03 -6.26 -13.46
N GLY A 193 -19.36 -6.01 -12.33
CA GLY A 193 -19.95 -6.20 -11.00
C GLY A 193 -21.22 -5.36 -10.77
N VAL A 194 -21.31 -4.23 -11.48
CA VAL A 194 -22.50 -3.36 -11.50
C VAL A 194 -23.54 -3.76 -12.55
N ALA A 195 -23.33 -4.82 -13.33
CA ALA A 195 -24.32 -5.27 -14.31
C ALA A 195 -25.55 -5.86 -13.59
N PRO A 196 -26.80 -5.65 -14.07
CA PRO A 196 -28.01 -6.12 -13.40
C PRO A 196 -28.05 -7.62 -13.09
N ARG A 197 -27.33 -8.44 -13.88
CA ARG A 197 -27.25 -9.90 -13.67
C ARG A 197 -26.25 -10.30 -12.59
N VAL A 198 -25.25 -9.45 -12.32
CA VAL A 198 -24.13 -9.71 -11.39
C VAL A 198 -24.33 -9.00 -10.05
N GLN A 199 -25.09 -7.90 -10.03
CA GLN A 199 -25.36 -7.11 -8.82
C GLN A 199 -25.77 -7.96 -7.60
N PRO A 200 -26.67 -8.96 -7.68
CA PRO A 200 -27.04 -9.76 -6.50
C PRO A 200 -25.91 -10.57 -5.86
N GLU A 201 -24.79 -10.76 -6.56
CA GLU A 201 -23.58 -11.41 -6.04
C GLU A 201 -22.57 -10.39 -5.48
N THR A 202 -22.77 -9.12 -5.82
CA THR A 202 -21.87 -7.99 -5.51
C THR A 202 -22.37 -7.16 -4.33
N CYS A 203 -23.70 -7.03 -4.16
CA CYS A 203 -24.34 -6.28 -3.07
C CYS A 203 -25.61 -6.96 -2.50
#